data_AF-A0A842IWK1-F1
#
_entry.id   AF-A0A842IWK1-F1
#
_cell.length_a   1.000
_cell.length_b   1.000
_cell.length_c   1.000
_cell.angle_alpha   90.00
_cell.angle_beta   90.00
_cell.angle_gamma   90.00
#
_symmetry.space_group_name_H-M   'P 1'
#
loop_
_entity.id
_entity.type
_entity.pdbx_description
1 polymer ?
#
loop_
_entity_poly.entity_id
_entity_poly.type
_entity_poly.pdbx_seq_one_letter_code
_entity_poly.pdbx_strand_id
1 'polypeptide(L)'
;MKNSTNRLTLFATLFVLTFGIQSCDQKQRKETKEIEKEAKVESEKPEYFLLRPEVEKAYGYSHAVKIGNSIKISGAVSMDDAGNPAAVGDIEQQMKNCYADLEKILKHYGCTFDDVIKEDIFTTDMAQMLEKSAYRAEIYKNGFPTGSWLEVKGLALPEFMVEIELEVHKSE
;
A
#
# COMPACT_ATOMS: atom_id res chain seq x y z
N MET A 1 -35.12 12.49 87.51
CA MET A 1 -36.15 12.96 86.57
C MET A 1 -35.59 14.06 85.68
N LYS A 2 -35.26 13.75 84.43
CA LYS A 2 -35.29 14.69 83.29
C LYS A 2 -35.11 13.87 82.01
N ASN A 3 -36.16 13.86 81.20
CA ASN A 3 -36.30 13.10 79.97
C ASN A 3 -35.42 13.70 78.87
N SER A 4 -34.71 12.85 78.13
CA SER A 4 -34.02 13.19 76.88
C SER A 4 -34.95 12.87 75.71
N THR A 5 -35.30 13.92 74.97
CA THR A 5 -36.13 13.93 73.78
C THR A 5 -35.30 13.64 72.51
N ASN A 6 -35.84 12.76 71.67
CA ASN A 6 -35.78 12.70 70.20
C ASN A 6 -34.66 13.45 69.46
N ARG A 7 -33.76 12.68 68.82
CA ARG A 7 -33.06 13.08 67.58
C ARG A 7 -32.97 11.89 66.62
N LEU A 8 -34.11 11.47 66.07
CA LEU A 8 -34.18 10.37 65.11
C LEU A 8 -34.97 10.79 63.86
N THR A 9 -34.42 11.72 63.06
CA THR A 9 -34.80 11.92 61.65
C THR A 9 -33.93 13.03 61.06
N LEU A 10 -32.71 12.73 60.60
CA LEU A 10 -32.02 13.54 59.57
C LEU A 10 -30.70 12.91 59.06
N PHE A 11 -30.62 11.61 58.75
CA PHE A 11 -29.36 11.07 58.17
C PHE A 11 -29.52 10.06 57.03
N ALA A 12 -30.73 9.76 56.56
CA ALA A 12 -30.94 8.69 55.58
C ALA A 12 -31.06 9.13 54.10
N THR A 13 -30.95 10.43 53.78
CA THR A 13 -31.22 10.94 52.42
C THR A 13 -30.02 11.55 51.68
N LEU A 14 -28.79 11.32 52.14
CA LEU A 14 -27.59 11.86 51.46
C LEU A 14 -26.61 10.79 50.92
N PHE A 15 -26.94 9.51 50.98
CA PHE A 15 -26.00 8.44 50.56
C PHE A 15 -26.30 7.81 49.19
N VAL A 16 -27.42 8.17 48.53
CA VAL A 16 -27.82 7.56 47.25
C VAL A 16 -27.31 8.34 46.03
N LEU A 17 -26.91 9.61 46.19
CA LEU A 17 -26.43 10.42 45.05
C LEU A 17 -24.93 10.27 44.71
N THR A 18 -24.10 9.70 45.59
CA THR A 18 -22.66 9.58 45.32
C THR A 18 -22.28 8.31 44.56
N PHE A 19 -23.07 7.24 44.65
CA PHE A 19 -22.81 5.98 43.93
C PHE A 19 -23.15 6.04 42.42
N GLY A 20 -24.09 6.89 42.01
CA GLY A 20 -24.44 7.04 40.59
C GLY A 20 -23.38 7.77 39.77
N ILE A 21 -22.58 8.63 40.39
CA ILE A 21 -21.60 9.48 39.70
C ILE A 21 -20.30 8.70 39.44
N GLN A 22 -19.86 7.83 40.36
CA GLN A 22 -18.62 7.05 40.19
C GLN A 22 -18.73 5.97 39.09
N SER A 23 -19.93 5.42 38.85
CA SER A 23 -20.13 4.35 37.86
C SER A 23 -20.08 4.87 36.41
N CYS A 24 -20.65 6.05 36.15
CA CYS A 24 -20.54 6.71 34.84
C CYS A 24 -19.09 7.14 34.53
N ASP A 25 -18.38 7.69 35.51
CA ASP A 25 -16.99 8.13 35.35
C ASP A 25 -16.05 6.95 35.06
N GLN A 26 -16.25 5.79 35.72
CA GLN A 26 -15.47 4.58 35.45
C GLN A 26 -15.75 3.97 34.08
N LYS A 27 -17.02 3.97 33.63
CA LYS A 27 -17.39 3.46 32.30
C LYS A 27 -16.78 4.32 31.19
N GLN A 28 -16.90 5.65 31.32
CA GLN A 28 -16.33 6.61 30.38
C GLN A 28 -14.79 6.52 30.35
N ARG A 29 -14.13 6.39 31.50
CA ARG A 29 -12.67 6.22 31.59
C ARG A 29 -12.16 4.89 31.05
N LYS A 30 -13.01 3.86 31.01
CA LYS A 30 -12.69 2.54 30.45
C LYS A 30 -12.90 2.52 28.93
N GLU A 31 -13.98 3.11 28.44
CA GLU A 31 -14.23 3.36 27.01
C GLU A 31 -13.15 4.26 26.41
N THR A 32 -12.75 5.36 27.07
CA THR A 32 -11.64 6.21 26.62
C THR A 32 -10.31 5.45 26.55
N LYS A 33 -10.03 4.56 27.52
CA LYS A 33 -8.81 3.73 27.50
C LYS A 33 -8.83 2.62 26.45
N GLU A 34 -9.99 2.11 26.09
CA GLU A 34 -10.16 1.12 25.01
C GLU A 34 -10.03 1.81 23.64
N ILE A 35 -10.63 2.99 23.46
CA ILE A 35 -10.50 3.83 22.25
C ILE A 35 -9.05 4.33 22.06
N GLU A 36 -8.36 4.72 23.14
CA GLU A 36 -6.94 5.10 23.08
C GLU A 36 -6.01 3.91 22.79
N LYS A 37 -6.45 2.67 23.06
CA LYS A 37 -5.67 1.46 22.74
C LYS A 37 -5.81 1.03 21.29
N GLU A 38 -6.95 1.30 20.66
CA GLU A 38 -7.18 1.04 19.22
C GLU A 38 -6.55 2.10 18.31
N ALA A 39 -6.34 3.33 18.80
CA ALA A 39 -5.81 4.43 17.98
C ALA A 39 -4.29 4.62 18.08
N LYS A 40 -3.52 3.57 18.38
CA LYS A 40 -2.07 3.57 18.10
C LYS A 40 -1.86 3.01 16.70
N VAL A 41 -2.19 3.82 15.69
CA VAL A 41 -1.65 3.61 14.33
C VAL A 41 -0.14 3.73 14.47
N GLU A 42 0.54 2.61 14.61
CA GLU A 42 1.99 2.58 14.55
C GLU A 42 2.38 3.17 13.20
N SER A 43 3.13 4.28 13.21
CA SER A 43 3.53 4.96 11.98
C SER A 43 4.29 3.96 11.11
N GLU A 44 3.69 3.56 9.99
CA GLU A 44 4.26 2.55 9.11
C GLU A 44 5.49 3.15 8.44
N LYS A 45 6.67 2.60 8.76
CA LYS A 45 7.92 3.06 8.16
C LYS A 45 8.00 2.57 6.71
N PRO A 46 8.59 3.35 5.80
CA PRO A 46 8.87 2.88 4.45
C PRO A 46 9.83 1.70 4.44
N GLU A 47 9.49 0.65 3.70
CA GLU A 47 10.34 -0.48 3.35
C GLU A 47 10.74 -0.36 1.88
N TYR A 48 12.05 -0.29 1.61
CA TYR A 48 12.61 -0.08 0.27
C TYR A 48 13.11 -1.40 -0.32
N PHE A 49 12.84 -1.63 -1.60
CA PHE A 49 13.33 -2.78 -2.35
C PHE A 49 14.10 -2.35 -3.61
N LEU A 50 15.19 -3.05 -3.88
CA LEU A 50 16.09 -2.87 -5.01
C LEU A 50 16.19 -4.20 -5.77
N LEU A 51 15.83 -4.23 -7.06
CA LEU A 51 15.90 -5.43 -7.88
C LEU A 51 17.31 -5.61 -8.46
N ARG A 52 17.97 -4.51 -8.82
CA ARG A 52 19.32 -4.40 -9.38
C ARG A 52 20.12 -3.33 -8.62
N PRO A 53 20.58 -3.61 -7.38
CA PRO A 53 20.99 -2.57 -6.43
C PRO A 53 22.04 -1.58 -6.95
N GLU A 54 23.02 -2.04 -7.74
CA GLU A 54 24.05 -1.16 -8.29
C GLU A 54 23.48 -0.18 -9.32
N VAL A 55 22.56 -0.63 -10.17
CA VAL A 55 21.87 0.18 -11.19
C VAL A 55 20.99 1.21 -10.50
N GLU A 56 20.12 0.77 -9.60
CA GLU A 56 19.16 1.66 -8.92
C GLU A 56 19.87 2.70 -8.04
N LYS A 57 20.98 2.31 -7.39
CA LYS A 57 21.83 3.24 -6.65
C LYS A 57 22.53 4.24 -7.56
N ALA A 58 22.98 3.84 -8.74
CA ALA A 58 23.61 4.73 -9.70
C ALA A 58 22.63 5.78 -10.26
N TYR A 59 21.37 5.39 -10.51
CA TYR A 59 20.32 6.30 -10.98
C TYR A 59 19.60 7.06 -9.87
N GLY A 60 19.67 6.60 -8.61
CA GLY A 60 19.12 7.29 -7.45
C GLY A 60 17.63 7.02 -7.18
N TYR A 61 17.17 5.78 -7.35
CA TYR A 61 15.79 5.38 -7.03
C TYR A 61 15.72 4.05 -6.28
N SER A 62 14.54 3.69 -5.79
CA SER A 62 14.24 2.33 -5.32
C SER A 62 13.19 1.72 -6.23
N HIS A 63 13.32 0.44 -6.55
CA HIS A 63 12.40 -0.22 -7.47
C HIS A 63 11.00 -0.34 -6.88
N ALA A 64 10.90 -0.50 -5.55
CA ALA A 64 9.64 -0.38 -4.85
C ALA A 64 9.80 0.21 -3.45
N VAL A 65 8.71 0.82 -2.97
CA VAL A 65 8.56 1.33 -1.61
C VAL A 65 7.22 0.89 -1.06
N LYS A 66 7.22 0.22 0.08
CA LYS A 66 6.02 -0.21 0.80
C LYS A 66 5.82 0.62 2.07
N ILE A 67 4.59 1.08 2.29
CA ILE A 67 4.13 1.71 3.53
C ILE A 67 2.81 1.03 3.90
N GLY A 68 2.81 0.29 5.00
CA GLY A 68 1.66 -0.54 5.38
C GLY A 68 1.29 -1.53 4.32
N ASN A 69 0.02 -1.49 3.93
CA ASN A 69 -0.57 -2.34 2.90
C ASN A 69 -0.46 -1.77 1.49
N SER A 70 0.13 -0.58 1.32
CA SER A 70 0.31 0.06 0.01
C SER A 70 1.75 -0.06 -0.48
N ILE A 71 1.93 -0.42 -1.75
CA ILE A 71 3.24 -0.52 -2.40
C ILE A 71 3.21 0.32 -3.67
N LYS A 72 4.21 1.19 -3.82
CA LYS A 72 4.51 1.87 -5.08
C LYS A 72 5.68 1.17 -5.74
N ILE A 73 5.50 0.74 -6.98
CA ILE A 73 6.54 0.09 -7.79
C ILE A 73 6.91 1.04 -8.93
N SER A 74 8.19 1.35 -9.05
CA SER A 74 8.74 2.21 -10.10
C SER A 74 8.59 1.56 -11.48
N GLY A 75 8.81 2.34 -12.54
CA GLY A 75 8.74 1.86 -13.91
C GLY A 75 9.74 0.74 -14.19
N ALA A 76 9.23 -0.43 -14.54
CA ALA A 76 10.03 -1.54 -15.02
C ALA A 76 10.26 -1.40 -16.53
N VAL A 77 11.52 -1.53 -16.94
CA VAL A 77 11.98 -1.58 -18.34
C VAL A 77 12.70 -2.90 -18.59
N SER A 78 12.80 -3.29 -19.87
CA SER A 78 13.42 -4.55 -20.26
C SER A 78 14.94 -4.52 -20.10
N MET A 79 15.43 -5.05 -18.98
CA MET A 79 16.86 -5.18 -18.66
C MET A 79 17.26 -6.62 -18.35
N ASP A 80 18.50 -6.98 -18.63
CA ASP A 80 19.12 -8.19 -18.09
C ASP A 80 19.49 -8.05 -16.60
N ASP A 81 20.03 -9.09 -15.98
CA ASP A 81 20.42 -9.07 -14.56
C ASP A 81 21.60 -8.11 -14.28
N ALA A 82 22.36 -7.73 -15.31
CA ALA A 82 23.44 -6.75 -15.20
C ALA A 82 22.97 -5.30 -15.44
N GLY A 83 21.69 -5.09 -15.75
CA GLY A 83 21.10 -3.77 -16.00
C GLY A 83 21.25 -3.26 -17.43
N ASN A 84 21.69 -4.09 -18.37
CA ASN A 84 21.78 -3.70 -19.78
C ASN A 84 20.40 -3.83 -20.45
N PRO A 85 20.07 -2.97 -21.43
CA PRO A 85 18.86 -3.16 -22.23
C PRO A 85 18.80 -4.53 -22.89
N ALA A 86 17.65 -5.19 -22.74
CA ALA A 86 17.36 -6.50 -23.32
C ALA A 86 16.20 -6.40 -24.31
N ALA A 87 16.17 -7.31 -25.29
CA ALA A 87 15.14 -7.35 -26.35
C ALA A 87 15.02 -6.03 -27.13
N VAL A 88 16.16 -5.44 -27.51
CA VAL A 88 16.20 -4.17 -28.28
C VAL A 88 15.46 -4.34 -29.61
N GLY A 89 14.47 -3.47 -29.85
CA GLY A 89 13.65 -3.49 -31.06
C GLY A 89 12.48 -4.49 -31.04
N ASP A 90 12.22 -5.16 -29.92
CA ASP A 90 11.10 -6.09 -29.75
C ASP A 90 10.22 -5.68 -28.55
N ILE A 91 9.23 -4.82 -28.79
CA ILE A 91 8.32 -4.31 -27.75
C ILE A 91 7.52 -5.42 -27.06
N GLU A 92 7.19 -6.52 -27.76
CA GLU A 92 6.45 -7.62 -27.16
C GLU A 92 7.31 -8.34 -26.11
N GLN A 93 8.56 -8.65 -26.47
CA GLN A 93 9.49 -9.27 -25.54
C GLN A 93 9.92 -8.29 -24.43
N GLN A 94 10.05 -7.00 -24.72
CA GLN A 94 10.31 -6.00 -23.67
C GLN A 94 9.16 -5.94 -22.65
N MET A 95 7.91 -5.89 -23.10
CA MET A 95 6.73 -5.92 -22.23
C MET A 95 6.73 -7.19 -21.35
N LYS A 96 7.03 -8.36 -21.93
CA LYS A 96 7.15 -9.62 -21.17
C LYS A 96 8.23 -9.55 -20.10
N ASN A 97 9.37 -8.96 -20.41
CA ASN A 97 10.46 -8.78 -19.46
C ASN A 97 10.07 -7.82 -18.32
N CYS A 98 9.38 -6.71 -18.63
CA CYS A 98 8.84 -5.81 -17.62
C CYS A 98 7.93 -6.56 -16.65
N TYR A 99 6.96 -7.34 -17.17
CA TYR A 99 6.07 -8.13 -16.31
C TYR A 99 6.80 -9.20 -15.49
N ALA A 100 7.85 -9.82 -16.03
CA ALA A 100 8.67 -10.77 -15.28
C ALA A 100 9.40 -10.12 -14.09
N ASP A 101 9.92 -8.91 -14.27
CA ASP A 101 10.56 -8.16 -13.18
C ASP A 101 9.54 -7.66 -12.14
N LEU A 102 8.40 -7.14 -12.61
CA LEU A 102 7.29 -6.76 -11.74
C LEU A 102 6.80 -7.95 -10.90
N GLU A 103 6.74 -9.16 -11.48
CA GLU A 103 6.39 -10.37 -10.73
C GLU A 103 7.40 -10.68 -9.61
N LYS A 104 8.70 -10.49 -9.83
CA LYS A 104 9.72 -10.67 -8.79
C LYS A 104 9.50 -9.71 -7.61
N ILE A 105 9.16 -8.45 -7.91
CA ILE A 105 8.91 -7.41 -6.90
C ILE A 105 7.61 -7.72 -6.13
N LEU A 106 6.54 -8.10 -6.82
CA LEU A 106 5.29 -8.53 -6.19
C LEU A 106 5.56 -9.72 -5.24
N LYS A 107 6.28 -10.74 -5.71
CA LYS A 107 6.67 -11.92 -4.91
C LYS A 107 7.48 -11.54 -3.67
N HIS A 108 8.37 -10.55 -3.74
CA HIS A 108 9.14 -10.08 -2.58
C HIS A 108 8.22 -9.63 -1.43
N TYR A 109 7.12 -8.93 -1.75
CA TYR A 109 6.11 -8.51 -0.75
C TYR A 109 4.99 -9.54 -0.54
N GLY A 110 5.14 -10.75 -1.08
CA GLY A 110 4.12 -11.80 -1.06
C GLY A 110 2.82 -11.41 -1.75
N CYS A 111 2.87 -10.50 -2.72
CA CYS A 111 1.75 -10.07 -3.55
C CYS A 111 1.75 -10.85 -4.88
N THR A 112 0.65 -10.71 -5.61
CA THR A 112 0.46 -11.18 -6.97
C THR A 112 -0.11 -10.05 -7.85
N PHE A 113 -0.32 -10.31 -9.14
CA PHE A 113 -0.97 -9.33 -10.02
C PHE A 113 -2.43 -9.05 -9.65
N ASP A 114 -3.07 -9.90 -8.84
CA ASP A 114 -4.42 -9.64 -8.33
C ASP A 114 -4.46 -8.51 -7.27
N ASP A 115 -3.32 -8.19 -6.66
CA ASP A 115 -3.19 -7.09 -5.69
C ASP A 115 -2.92 -5.73 -6.37
N VAL A 116 -2.69 -5.73 -7.68
CA VAL A 116 -2.41 -4.51 -8.46
C VAL A 116 -3.70 -3.74 -8.66
N ILE A 117 -3.74 -2.50 -8.17
CA ILE A 117 -4.91 -1.63 -8.30
C ILE A 117 -4.77 -0.63 -9.45
N LYS A 118 -3.53 -0.26 -9.81
CA LYS A 118 -3.24 0.68 -10.89
C LYS A 118 -1.99 0.27 -11.67
N GLU A 119 -2.05 0.38 -12.99
CA GLU A 119 -0.94 0.15 -13.92
C GLU A 119 -0.88 1.30 -14.92
N ASP A 120 0.24 2.02 -14.94
CA ASP A 120 0.50 3.03 -15.97
C ASP A 120 1.54 2.49 -16.96
N ILE A 121 1.30 2.72 -18.24
CA ILE A 121 2.16 2.28 -19.34
C ILE A 121 2.64 3.48 -20.13
N PHE A 122 3.96 3.59 -20.28
CA PHE A 122 4.61 4.56 -21.14
C PHE A 122 5.26 3.83 -22.29
N THR A 123 4.99 4.25 -23.53
CA THR A 123 5.54 3.59 -24.71
C THR A 123 6.00 4.59 -25.75
N THR A 124 6.97 4.22 -26.57
CA THR A 124 7.40 5.01 -27.73
C THR A 124 6.62 4.69 -29.00
N ASP A 125 5.76 3.65 -28.98
CA ASP A 125 4.92 3.25 -30.10
C ASP A 125 3.61 2.63 -29.59
N MET A 126 2.57 3.47 -29.48
CA MET A 126 1.26 3.05 -28.97
C MET A 126 0.56 2.08 -29.93
N ALA A 127 0.82 2.18 -31.24
CA ALA A 127 0.22 1.29 -32.21
C ALA A 127 0.70 -0.16 -31.98
N GLN A 128 2.00 -0.37 -31.84
CA GLN A 128 2.55 -1.68 -31.50
C GLN A 128 2.14 -2.12 -30.09
N MET A 129 2.14 -1.21 -29.11
CA MET A 129 1.70 -1.53 -27.76
C MET A 129 0.26 -2.06 -27.73
N LEU A 130 -0.67 -1.40 -28.44
CA LEU A 130 -2.06 -1.85 -28.54
C LEU A 130 -2.17 -3.21 -29.25
N GLU A 131 -1.41 -3.44 -30.32
CA GLU A 131 -1.36 -4.74 -31.01
C GLU A 131 -0.93 -5.88 -30.08
N LYS A 132 0.07 -5.64 -29.23
CA LYS A 132 0.65 -6.66 -28.34
C LYS A 132 -0.02 -6.76 -26.97
N SER A 133 -0.84 -5.77 -26.61
CA SER A 133 -1.47 -5.64 -25.28
C SER A 133 -2.28 -6.86 -24.81
N ALA A 134 -2.73 -7.72 -25.72
CA ALA A 134 -3.47 -8.95 -25.42
C ALA A 134 -2.71 -9.88 -24.45
N TYR A 135 -1.37 -9.83 -24.41
CA TYR A 135 -0.56 -10.57 -23.44
C TYR A 135 -0.95 -10.28 -21.98
N ARG A 136 -1.47 -9.09 -21.67
CA ARG A 136 -1.96 -8.73 -20.32
C ARG A 136 -3.05 -9.66 -19.82
N ALA A 137 -3.84 -10.26 -20.71
CA ALA A 137 -4.84 -11.26 -20.34
C ALA A 137 -4.22 -12.59 -19.84
N GLU A 138 -2.92 -12.81 -20.08
CA GLU A 138 -2.16 -13.90 -19.47
C GLU A 138 -1.74 -13.63 -18.03
N ILE A 139 -1.76 -12.38 -17.62
CA ILE A 139 -1.32 -11.91 -16.30
C ILE A 139 -2.52 -11.63 -15.40
N TYR A 140 -3.43 -10.78 -15.86
CA TYR A 140 -4.58 -10.33 -15.09
C TYR A 140 -5.78 -11.24 -15.33
N LYS A 141 -5.97 -12.24 -14.46
CA LYS A 141 -7.05 -13.24 -14.59
C LYS A 141 -8.35 -12.82 -13.89
N ASN A 142 -8.27 -11.96 -12.87
CA ASN A 142 -9.42 -11.56 -12.05
C ASN A 142 -9.93 -10.13 -12.34
N GLY A 143 -9.45 -9.51 -13.43
CA GLY A 143 -9.78 -8.15 -13.83
C GLY A 143 -8.52 -7.32 -14.04
N PHE A 144 -8.61 -6.31 -14.91
CA PHE A 144 -7.49 -5.39 -15.15
C PHE A 144 -7.49 -4.25 -14.11
N PRO A 145 -6.30 -3.76 -13.70
CA PRO A 145 -6.20 -2.56 -12.87
C PRO A 145 -6.67 -1.31 -13.63
N THR A 146 -6.94 -0.22 -12.89
CA THR A 146 -7.10 1.11 -13.51
C THR A 146 -5.76 1.63 -14.03
N GLY A 147 -5.74 2.68 -14.85
CA GLY A 147 -4.47 3.14 -15.42
C GLY A 147 -4.57 4.21 -16.50
N SER A 148 -3.40 4.70 -16.89
CA SER A 148 -3.16 5.63 -18.00
C SER A 148 -2.09 5.06 -18.93
N TRP A 149 -2.36 5.05 -20.23
CA TRP A 149 -1.39 4.65 -21.24
C TRP A 149 -1.01 5.86 -22.09
N LEU A 150 0.28 6.17 -22.14
CA LEU A 150 0.80 7.37 -22.81
C LEU A 150 1.86 7.00 -23.84
N GLU A 151 1.70 7.52 -25.06
CA GLU A 151 2.81 7.56 -26.00
C GLU A 151 3.72 8.74 -25.66
N VAL A 152 5.01 8.46 -25.45
CA VAL A 152 6.02 9.43 -25.05
C VAL A 152 7.12 9.52 -26.11
N LYS A 153 7.80 10.67 -26.15
CA LYS A 153 8.91 10.91 -27.11
C LYS A 153 10.08 9.94 -26.94
N GLY A 154 10.29 9.43 -25.72
CA GLY A 154 11.37 8.52 -25.38
C GLY A 154 11.33 8.14 -23.90
N LEU A 155 12.00 7.04 -23.57
CA LEU A 155 12.19 6.53 -22.21
C LEU A 155 13.62 6.81 -21.71
N ALA A 156 14.01 6.26 -20.56
CA ALA A 156 15.31 6.51 -19.93
C ALA A 156 16.51 6.23 -20.85
N LEU A 157 16.40 5.23 -21.73
CA LEU A 157 17.37 4.89 -22.77
C LEU A 157 16.64 4.68 -24.11
N PRO A 158 17.29 4.99 -25.26
CA PRO A 158 16.67 4.88 -26.58
C PRO A 158 16.31 3.45 -26.99
N GLU A 159 16.91 2.43 -26.35
CA GLU A 159 16.61 1.02 -26.58
C GLU A 159 15.28 0.58 -25.98
N PHE A 160 14.75 1.31 -24.99
CA PHE A 160 13.48 0.99 -24.34
C PHE A 160 12.31 1.51 -25.14
N MET A 161 11.33 0.64 -25.35
CA MET A 161 10.10 0.92 -26.09
C MET A 161 8.86 0.92 -25.20
N VAL A 162 8.96 0.34 -24.00
CA VAL A 162 7.88 0.26 -23.01
C VAL A 162 8.44 0.32 -21.59
N GLU A 163 7.73 1.04 -20.73
CA GLU A 163 7.95 1.13 -19.29
C GLU A 163 6.61 0.96 -18.57
N ILE A 164 6.57 0.15 -17.51
CA ILE A 164 5.34 -0.20 -16.80
C ILE A 164 5.54 0.02 -15.29
N GLU A 165 4.73 0.88 -14.68
CA GLU A 165 4.73 1.11 -13.24
C GLU A 165 3.44 0.61 -12.59
N LEU A 166 3.52 0.19 -11.32
CA LEU A 166 2.38 -0.40 -10.61
C LEU A 166 2.12 0.30 -9.27
N GLU A 167 0.85 0.38 -8.91
CA GLU A 167 0.41 0.58 -7.53
C GLU A 167 -0.33 -0.65 -7.05
N VAL A 168 0.04 -1.11 -5.85
CA VAL A 168 -0.44 -2.37 -5.28
C VAL A 168 -1.03 -2.08 -3.91
N HIS A 169 -2.15 -2.73 -3.61
CA HIS A 169 -2.75 -2.71 -2.28
C HIS A 169 -3.06 -4.14 -1.84
N LYS A 170 -2.37 -4.62 -0.81
CA LYS A 170 -2.57 -5.95 -0.27
C LYS A 170 -3.53 -5.88 0.91
N SER A 171 -4.72 -6.45 0.77
CA SER A 171 -5.65 -6.60 1.90
C SER A 171 -5.07 -7.56 2.95
N GLU A 172 -5.32 -7.29 4.23
CA GLU A 172 -4.88 -8.12 5.36
C GLU A 172 -5.53 -9.51 5.38
#